data_AF-A0A2W6ALQ8-F1
#
_entry.id   AF-A0A2W6ALQ8-F1
#
_cell.length_a   1.000
_cell.length_b   1.000
_cell.length_c   1.000
_cell.angle_alpha   90.00
_cell.angle_beta   90.00
_cell.angle_gamma   90.00
#
_symmetry.space_group_name_H-M   'P 1'
#
loop_
_entity.id
_entity.type
_entity.pdbx_description
1 polymer ?
#
loop_
_entity_poly.entity_id
_entity_poly.type
_entity_poly.pdbx_seq_one_letter_code
_entity_poly.pdbx_strand_id
1 'polypeptide(L)' 'MTVRLRGMISADLPAVLDLERELFPEDAWTREMFAGELGGKSPGRYYLVAEEDGQIAG' A
#
# COMPACT_ATOMS: atom_id res chain seq x y z
N MET A 1 20.54 5.56 4.29
CA MET A 1 19.24 5.20 3.70
C MET A 1 18.18 5.76 4.62
N THR A 2 17.27 6.55 4.08
CA THR A 2 16.24 7.24 4.88
C THR A 2 14.89 6.80 4.35
N VAL A 3 14.09 6.21 5.22
CA VAL A 3 12.71 5.83 4.92
C VAL A 3 11.79 6.97 5.34
N ARG A 4 10.87 7.34 4.46
CA ARG A 4 9.80 8.29 4.75
C ARG A 4 8.46 7.57 4.79
N LEU A 5 7.74 7.71 5.90
CA LEU A 5 6.35 7.29 5.99
C LEU A 5 5.42 8.41 5.52
N ARG A 6 4.44 8.06 4.70
CA ARG A 6 3.36 8.98 4.27
C ARG A 6 2.05 8.24 4.06
N GLY A 7 0.95 8.98 4.02
CA GLY A 7 -0.34 8.44 3.61
C GLY A 7 -0.25 7.77 2.24
N MET A 8 -0.80 6.57 2.14
CA MET A 8 -0.98 5.87 0.88
C MET A 8 -2.04 6.58 0.05
N ILE A 9 -1.76 6.77 -1.24
CA ILE A 9 -2.72 7.28 -2.22
C ILE A 9 -2.94 6.24 -3.32
N SER A 10 -4.01 6.40 -4.10
CA SER A 10 -4.35 5.43 -5.16
C SER A 10 -3.25 5.23 -6.20
N ALA A 11 -2.36 6.22 -6.38
CA ALA A 11 -1.22 6.11 -7.29
C ALA A 11 -0.14 5.12 -6.82
N ASP A 12 -0.10 4.79 -5.53
CA ASP A 12 0.87 3.83 -4.96
C ASP A 12 0.45 2.36 -5.17
N LEU A 13 -0.83 2.14 -5.49
CA LEU A 13 -1.42 0.80 -5.60
C LEU A 13 -0.65 -0.17 -6.51
N PRO A 14 -0.13 0.23 -7.69
CA PRO A 14 0.64 -0.68 -8.52
C PRO A 14 1.86 -1.26 -7.78
N ALA A 15 2.65 -0.41 -7.12
CA ALA A 15 3.83 -0.83 -6.40
C ALA A 15 3.48 -1.67 -5.16
N VAL A 16 2.43 -1.28 -4.41
CA VAL A 16 1.95 -2.06 -3.26
C VAL A 16 1.44 -3.44 -3.69
N LEU A 17 0.71 -3.53 -4.80
CA LEU A 17 0.20 -4.83 -5.29
C LEU A 17 1.32 -5.75 -5.78
N ASP A 18 2.41 -5.20 -6.31
CA ASP A 18 3.59 -6.00 -6.67
C ASP A 18 4.27 -6.55 -5.41
N LEU A 19 4.44 -5.71 -4.37
CA LEU A 19 4.95 -6.16 -3.07
C LEU A 19 4.04 -7.20 -2.41
N GLU A 20 2.72 -7.00 -2.44
CA GLU A 20 1.74 -7.95 -1.87
C GLU A 20 1.86 -9.33 -2.52
N ARG A 21 2.02 -9.39 -3.84
CA ARG A 21 2.17 -10.64 -4.58
C ARG A 21 3.52 -11.32 -4.29
N GLU A 22 4.56 -10.54 -4.05
CA GLU A 22 5.90 -11.05 -3.73
C GLU A 22 5.97 -11.57 -2.30
N LEU A 23 5.46 -10.80 -1.33
CA LEU A 23 5.59 -11.06 0.10
C LEU A 23 4.51 -11.98 0.64
N PHE A 24 3.31 -11.95 0.06
CA PHE A 24 2.14 -12.71 0.52
C PHE A 24 1.48 -13.50 -0.64
N PRO A 25 2.21 -14.35 -1.38
CA PRO A 25 1.71 -14.98 -2.61
C PRO A 25 0.42 -15.81 -2.44
N GLU A 26 0.13 -16.31 -1.24
CA GLU A 26 -1.07 -17.11 -0.95
C GLU A 26 -2.23 -16.30 -0.36
N ASP A 27 -1.99 -15.07 0.12
CA ASP A 27 -2.98 -14.24 0.83
C ASP A 27 -2.88 -12.74 0.46
N ALA A 28 -2.34 -12.46 -0.74
CA ALA A 28 -2.14 -11.12 -1.23
C ALA A 28 -3.47 -10.38 -1.33
N TRP A 29 -3.49 -9.14 -0.82
CA TRP A 29 -4.68 -8.31 -0.94
C TRP A 29 -4.94 -7.92 -2.40
N THR A 30 -6.22 -7.89 -2.76
CA THR A 30 -6.64 -7.51 -4.11
C THR A 30 -6.67 -5.99 -4.29
N ARG A 31 -6.61 -5.53 -5.54
CA ARG A 31 -6.75 -4.11 -5.88
C ARG A 31 -8.05 -3.52 -5.34
N GLU A 32 -9.14 -4.27 -5.45
CA GLU A 32 -10.48 -3.86 -5.05
C GLU A 32 -10.57 -3.69 -3.53
N MET A 33 -9.89 -4.55 -2.76
CA MET A 33 -9.81 -4.44 -1.31
C MET A 33 -9.13 -3.12 -0.91
N PHE A 34 -7.92 -2.86 -1.42
CA PHE A 34 -7.23 -1.59 -1.11
C PHE A 34 -8.01 -0.37 -1.59
N ALA A 35 -8.60 -0.41 -2.80
CA ALA A 35 -9.40 0.71 -3.30
C ALA A 35 -10.64 0.97 -2.42
N GLY A 36 -11.25 -0.07 -1.85
CA GLY A 36 -12.34 0.06 -0.89
C GLY A 36 -11.91 0.75 0.40
N GLU A 37 -10.76 0.35 0.94
CA GLU A 37 -10.20 0.95 2.16
C GLU A 37 -9.81 2.42 1.96
N LEU A 38 -9.07 2.73 0.88
CA LEU A 38 -8.68 4.11 0.53
C LEU A 38 -9.88 4.99 0.15
N GLY A 39 -10.97 4.39 -0.33
CA GLY A 39 -12.24 5.07 -0.59
C GLY A 39 -13.01 5.49 0.67
N GLY A 40 -12.45 5.29 1.86
CA GLY A 40 -13.04 5.72 3.14
C GLY A 40 -14.13 4.78 3.66
N LYS A 41 -14.20 3.54 3.18
CA LYS A 41 -15.18 2.55 3.64
C LYS A 41 -14.90 2.01 5.05
N SER A 42 -13.73 2.32 5.61
CA SER A 42 -13.30 1.86 6.93
C SER A 42 -12.84 3.03 7.81
N PRO A 43 -13.75 3.69 8.55
CA PRO A 43 -13.38 4.79 9.43
C PRO A 43 -12.41 4.33 10.54
N GLY A 44 -11.43 5.17 10.88
CA GLY A 44 -10.43 4.90 11.91
C GLY A 44 -9.23 4.08 11.47
N ARG A 45 -9.13 3.72 10.18
CA ARG A 45 -7.94 3.07 9.59
C ARG A 45 -7.10 4.08 8.82
N TYR A 46 -5.79 3.98 8.97
CA TYR A 46 -4.80 4.80 8.27
C TYR A 46 -3.87 3.87 7.50
N TYR A 47 -3.83 4.06 6.18
CA TYR A 47 -2.94 3.33 5.29
C TYR A 47 -1.72 4.21 5.01
N LEU A 48 -0.55 3.70 5.35
CA LEU A 48 0.73 4.35 5.12
C LEU A 48 1.55 3.51 4.16
N VAL A 49 2.45 4.19 3.44
CA VAL A 49 3.54 3.54 2.71
C VAL A 49 4.88 4.03 3.25
N ALA A 50 5.86 3.13 3.23
CA ALA A 50 7.27 3.41 3.39
C ALA A 50 7.88 3.69 2.01
N GLU A 51 8.41 4.90 1.86
CA GLU A 51 9.14 5.33 0.68
C GLU A 51 10.64 5.38 0.99
N GLU A 52 11.43 4.63 0.24
CA GLU A 52 12.89 4.62 0.31
C GLU A 52 13.45 4.93 -1.08
N ASP A 53 14.28 5.97 -1.18
CA ASP A 53 14.89 6.42 -2.45
C ASP A 53 13.90 6.60 -3.62
N GLY A 54 12.66 7.03 -3.31
CA GLY A 54 11.58 7.24 -4.28
C GLY A 54 10.86 5.98 -4.73
N GLN A 55 11.13 4.84 -4.09
CA GLN A 55 10.46 3.56 -4.31
C GLN A 55 9.57 3.22 -3.10
N ILE A 56 8.44 2.58 -3.36
CA ILE A 56 7.65 2.00 -2.28
C ILE A 56 8.34 0.72 -1.82
N ALA A 57 8.67 0.66 -0.54
CA ALA A 57 9.34 -0.46 0.11
C ALA A 57 8.42 -1.22 1.09
N GLY A 58 7.23 -0.68 1.38
CA GLY A 58 6.21 -1.27 2.25
C GLY A 58 5.10 -0.30 2.60
#